data_AF-A0A6A6YPW7-F1
#
_entry.id   AF-A0A6A6YPW7-F1
#
_cell.length_a   1.000
_cell.length_b   1.000
_cell.length_c   1.000
_cell.angle_alpha   90.00
_cell.angle_beta   90.00
_cell.angle_gamma   90.00
#
_symmetry.space_group_name_H-M   'P 1'
#
loop_
_entity.id
_entity.type
_entity.pdbx_description
1 polymer ?
#
loop_
_entity_poly.entity_id
_entity_poly.type
_entity_poly.pdbx_seq_one_letter_code
_entity_poly.pdbx_strand_id
1 'polypeptide(L)'
;TLLDLIIIRRLPFSCVEWPEWHAFIQALNPEGNTFIPTSHNTIKQRIANWFPQAKDIVRKRLQLSQTSIHLAVDIWTPLSHNLLLTICASFVDAQDHFRNILIAL
;
A
#
# COMPACT_ATOMS: atom_id res chain seq x y z
N THR A 1 -1.18 -10.45 -5.87
CA THR A 1 -0.39 -9.97 -7.03
C THR A 1 1.00 -9.55 -6.56
N LEU A 2 1.95 -9.25 -7.47
CA LEU A 2 3.27 -8.71 -7.11
C LEU A 2 3.15 -7.41 -6.29
N LEU A 3 2.22 -6.52 -6.66
CA LEU A 3 1.97 -5.28 -5.92
C LEU A 3 1.49 -5.57 -4.49
N ASP A 4 0.57 -6.52 -4.31
CA ASP A 4 0.10 -6.89 -2.97
C ASP A 4 1.24 -7.42 -2.11
N LEU A 5 2.13 -8.24 -2.69
CA LEU A 5 3.28 -8.76 -1.96
C LEU A 5 4.19 -7.61 -1.50
N ILE A 6 4.50 -6.67 -2.39
CA ILE A 6 5.34 -5.51 -2.09
C ILE A 6 4.69 -4.59 -1.05
N ILE A 7 3.40 -4.25 -1.22
CA ILE A 7 2.67 -3.31 -0.37
C ILE A 7 2.37 -3.91 1.00
N ILE A 8 1.80 -5.13 1.04
CA ILE A 8 1.36 -5.77 2.28
C ILE A 8 2.55 -6.23 3.12
N ARG A 9 3.60 -6.78 2.47
CA ARG A 9 4.83 -7.21 3.18
C ARG A 9 5.86 -6.10 3.34
N ARG A 10 5.56 -4.88 2.91
CA ARG A 10 6.43 -3.70 3.03
C ARG A 10 7.83 -3.95 2.47
N LEU A 11 7.92 -4.62 1.32
CA LEU A 11 9.19 -4.86 0.65
C LEU A 11 9.68 -3.56 0.01
N PRO A 12 11.00 -3.33 -0.03
CA PRO A 12 11.55 -2.22 -0.80
C PRO A 12 11.17 -2.39 -2.28
N PHE A 13 10.87 -1.29 -2.98
CA PHE A 13 10.51 -1.38 -4.41
C PHE A 13 11.66 -1.91 -5.27
N SER A 14 12.90 -1.78 -4.80
CA SER A 14 14.10 -2.37 -5.41
C SER A 14 14.21 -3.89 -5.23
N CYS A 15 13.29 -4.55 -4.51
CA CYS A 15 13.30 -6.02 -4.42
C CYS A 15 13.25 -6.69 -5.80
N VAL A 16 12.62 -6.03 -6.77
CA VAL A 16 12.53 -6.52 -8.15
C VAL A 16 13.82 -6.36 -8.95
N GLU A 17 14.86 -5.76 -8.37
CA GLU A 17 16.19 -5.59 -8.97
C GLU A 17 17.20 -6.59 -8.36
N TRP A 18 16.80 -7.34 -7.33
CA TRP A 18 17.70 -8.25 -6.63
C TRP A 18 17.94 -9.53 -7.42
N PRO A 19 19.22 -9.96 -7.61
CA PRO A 19 19.52 -11.22 -8.27
C PRO A 19 18.85 -12.43 -7.60
N GLU A 20 18.78 -12.43 -6.26
CA GLU A 20 18.18 -13.51 -5.47
C GLU A 20 16.67 -13.62 -5.71
N TRP A 21 16.00 -12.48 -5.91
CA TRP A 21 14.58 -12.43 -6.24
C TRP A 21 14.32 -13.10 -7.59
N HIS A 22 15.13 -12.76 -8.60
CA HIS A 22 15.05 -13.36 -9.93
C HIS A 22 15.40 -14.84 -9.93
N ALA A 23 16.41 -15.27 -9.18
CA ALA A 23 16.76 -16.67 -9.03
C ALA A 23 15.64 -17.46 -8.36
N PHE A 24 15.02 -16.91 -7.30
CA PHE A 24 13.88 -17.53 -6.63
C PHE A 24 12.67 -17.68 -7.57
N ILE A 25 12.34 -16.65 -8.35
CA ILE A 25 11.26 -16.71 -9.33
C ILE A 25 11.55 -17.74 -10.42
N GLN A 26 12.76 -17.78 -10.96
CA GLN A 26 13.16 -18.76 -11.98
C GLN A 26 13.11 -20.19 -11.46
N ALA A 27 13.47 -20.43 -10.20
CA ALA A 27 13.37 -21.75 -9.59
C ALA A 27 11.92 -22.24 -9.50
N LEU A 28 10.96 -21.33 -9.33
CA LEU A 28 9.52 -21.65 -9.30
C LEU A 28 8.92 -21.75 -10.71
N ASN A 29 9.37 -20.90 -11.63
CA ASN A 29 8.92 -20.85 -13.02
C ASN A 29 10.05 -20.34 -13.91
N PRO A 30 10.61 -21.16 -14.82
CA PRO A 30 11.71 -20.76 -15.71
C PRO A 30 11.42 -19.49 -16.54
N GLU A 31 10.16 -19.28 -16.94
CA GLU A 31 9.73 -18.10 -17.70
C GLU A 31 9.39 -16.89 -16.82
N GLY A 32 9.44 -17.04 -15.48
CA GLY A 32 8.96 -16.05 -14.53
C GLY A 32 9.63 -14.68 -14.64
N ASN A 33 10.91 -14.65 -15.01
CA ASN A 33 11.66 -13.40 -15.17
C ASN A 33 11.18 -12.54 -16.35
N THR A 34 10.47 -13.10 -17.33
CA THR A 34 9.90 -12.31 -18.43
C THR A 34 8.73 -11.43 -17.97
N PHE A 35 8.08 -11.79 -16.86
CA PHE A 35 6.89 -11.11 -16.34
C PHE A 35 7.18 -10.11 -15.22
N ILE A 36 8.35 -10.20 -14.60
CA ILE A 36 8.72 -9.41 -13.43
C ILE A 36 9.50 -8.17 -13.89
N PRO A 37 9.08 -6.95 -13.49
CA PRO A 37 9.84 -5.74 -13.83
C PRO A 37 11.25 -5.81 -13.25
N THR A 38 12.22 -5.29 -13.99
CA THR A 38 13.62 -5.21 -13.55
C THR A 38 14.00 -3.83 -13.00
N SER A 39 13.01 -2.96 -12.78
CA SER A 39 13.23 -1.62 -12.24
C SER A 39 12.19 -1.26 -11.18
N HIS A 40 12.69 -0.73 -10.06
CA HIS A 40 11.85 -0.17 -8.99
C HIS A 40 10.98 0.99 -9.47
N ASN A 41 11.39 1.72 -10.51
CA ASN A 41 10.61 2.81 -11.08
C ASN A 41 9.33 2.30 -11.75
N THR A 42 9.38 1.13 -12.40
CA THR A 42 8.19 0.48 -12.95
C THR A 42 7.22 0.10 -11.84
N ILE A 43 7.72 -0.36 -10.68
CA ILE A 43 6.87 -0.63 -9.51
C ILE A 43 6.24 0.65 -8.97
N LYS A 44 7.00 1.73 -8.82
CA LYS A 44 6.47 3.05 -8.40
C LYS A 44 5.33 3.51 -9.34
N GLN A 45 5.53 3.42 -10.65
CA GLN A 45 4.51 3.77 -11.64
C GLN A 45 3.27 2.88 -11.54
N ARG A 46 3.45 1.56 -11.40
CA ARG A 46 2.31 0.63 -11.22
C ARG A 46 1.52 0.92 -9.95
N ILE A 47 2.20 1.24 -8.83
CA ILE A 47 1.54 1.64 -7.58
C ILE A 47 0.78 2.96 -7.78
N ALA A 48 1.40 3.96 -8.42
CA ALA A 48 0.76 5.24 -8.69
C ALA A 48 -0.51 5.07 -9.56
N ASN A 49 -0.46 4.19 -10.56
CA ASN A 49 -1.62 3.88 -11.41
C ASN A 49 -2.70 3.10 -10.67
N TRP A 50 -2.33 2.26 -9.70
CA TRP A 50 -3.25 1.49 -8.88
C TRP A 50 -3.89 2.33 -7.75
N PHE A 51 -3.18 3.35 -7.26
CA PHE A 51 -3.59 4.16 -6.11
C PHE A 51 -5.01 4.78 -6.24
N PRO A 52 -5.45 5.32 -7.40
CA PRO A 52 -6.82 5.81 -7.55
C PRO A 52 -7.89 4.75 -7.25
N GLN A 53 -7.67 3.50 -7.66
CA GLN A 53 -8.59 2.39 -7.39
C GLN A 53 -8.58 2.03 -5.90
N ALA A 54 -7.39 1.97 -5.28
CA ALA A 54 -7.24 1.73 -3.85
C ALA A 54 -7.94 2.82 -3.01
N LYS A 55 -7.78 4.09 -3.40
CA LYS A 55 -8.45 5.24 -2.79
C LYS A 55 -9.97 5.15 -2.92
N ASP A 56 -10.48 4.70 -4.06
CA ASP A 56 -11.92 4.48 -4.26
C ASP A 56 -12.46 3.35 -3.37
N ILE A 57 -11.71 2.27 -3.20
CA ILE A 57 -12.07 1.18 -2.27
C ILE A 57 -12.18 1.73 -0.84
N VAL A 58 -11.19 2.53 -0.39
CA VAL A 58 -11.23 3.16 0.93
C VAL A 58 -12.43 4.10 1.08
N ARG A 59 -12.70 4.95 0.07
CA ARG A 59 -13.86 5.84 0.05
C ARG A 59 -15.16 5.07 0.22
N LYS A 60 -15.35 4.00 -0.56
CA LYS A 60 -16.55 3.14 -0.49
C LYS A 60 -16.71 2.50 0.89
N ARG A 61 -15.62 2.03 1.51
CA ARG A 61 -15.66 1.47 2.86
C ARG A 61 -16.09 2.50 3.91
N LEU A 62 -15.60 3.73 3.80
CA LEU A 62 -16.02 4.83 4.67
C LEU A 62 -17.50 5.17 4.47
N GLN A 63 -17.99 5.20 3.23
CA GLN A 63 -19.42 5.44 2.95
C GLN A 63 -20.34 4.33 3.48
N LEU A 64 -19.81 3.12 3.63
CA LEU A 64 -20.52 1.95 4.15
C LEU A 64 -20.29 1.73 5.66
N SER A 65 -19.73 2.72 6.38
CA SER A 65 -19.50 2.60 7.82
C SER A 65 -20.82 2.45 8.57
N GLN A 66 -20.89 1.49 9.50
CA GLN A 66 -22.08 1.30 10.34
C GLN A 66 -22.14 2.30 11.50
N THR A 67 -20.98 2.77 11.95
CA THR A 67 -20.84 3.73 13.05
C THR A 67 -20.41 5.08 12.54
N SER A 68 -20.53 6.10 13.39
CA SER A 68 -19.79 7.35 13.21
C SER A 68 -18.30 7.08 12.98
N ILE A 69 -17.71 7.82 12.04
CA ILE A 69 -16.28 7.74 11.75
C ILE A 69 -15.54 8.68 12.69
N HIS A 70 -14.70 8.13 13.55
CA HIS A 70 -13.84 8.91 14.44
C HIS A 70 -12.50 9.19 13.75
N LEU A 71 -12.09 10.45 13.74
CA LEU A 71 -10.81 10.86 13.15
C LEU A 71 -9.76 11.05 14.26
N ALA A 72 -8.63 10.38 14.10
CA ALA A 72 -7.41 10.65 14.87
C ALA A 72 -6.48 11.47 13.97
N VAL A 73 -6.01 12.59 14.49
CA VAL A 73 -5.14 13.52 13.77
C VAL A 73 -3.85 13.65 14.55
N ASP A 74 -2.73 13.41 13.87
CA ASP A 74 -1.38 13.50 14.45
C ASP A 74 -0.52 14.44 13.62
N ILE A 75 0.10 15.41 14.28
CA ILE A 75 0.96 16.42 13.65
C ILE A 75 2.32 16.34 14.33
N TRP A 76 3.36 16.15 13.52
CA TRP A 76 4.71 16.10 14.03
C TRP A 76 5.70 16.66 13.01
N THR A 77 6.82 17.18 13.53
CA THR A 77 7.92 17.68 12.71
C THR A 77 9.09 16.70 12.83
N PRO A 78 9.32 15.81 11.85
CA PRO A 78 10.53 14.99 11.78
C PRO A 78 11.80 15.83 11.68
N LEU A 79 12.95 15.18 11.92
CA LEU A 79 14.29 15.74 11.72
C LEU A 79 14.52 16.28 10.29
N SER A 80 13.70 15.88 9.32
CA SER A 80 13.71 16.40 7.96
C SER A 80 13.07 17.79 7.82
N HIS A 81 12.67 18.45 8.92
CA HIS A 81 12.11 19.81 9.02
C HIS A 81 10.79 20.08 8.28
N ASN A 82 10.24 19.09 7.59
CA ASN A 82 8.92 19.20 6.97
C ASN A 82 7.84 18.77 7.95
N LEU A 83 6.85 19.63 8.20
CA LEU A 83 5.68 19.28 9.01
C LEU A 83 4.90 18.16 8.33
N LEU A 84 4.62 17.08 9.07
CA LEU A 84 3.78 15.97 8.62
C LEU A 84 2.44 15.99 9.37
N LEU A 85 1.36 15.72 8.63
CA LEU A 85 0.00 15.63 9.15
C LEU A 85 -0.58 14.27 8.77
N THR A 86 -0.82 13.44 9.77
CA THR A 86 -1.42 12.12 9.59
C THR A 86 -2.88 12.17 10.02
N ILE A 87 -3.78 11.59 9.21
CA ILE A 87 -5.19 11.42 9.56
C ILE A 87 -5.56 9.95 9.43
N CYS A 88 -6.04 9.37 10.52
CA CYS A 88 -6.58 8.02 10.57
C CYS A 88 -8.09 8.06 10.85
N ALA A 89 -8.85 7.18 10.18
CA ALA A 89 -10.28 6.99 10.38
C ALA A 89 -10.54 5.67 11.12
N SER A 90 -11.31 5.73 12.20
CA SER A 90 -11.74 4.58 13.00
C SER A 90 -13.26 4.41 12.93
N PHE A 91 -13.72 3.22 12.56
CA PHE A 91 -15.16 2.91 12.40
C PHE A 91 -15.40 1.39 12.44
N VAL A 92 -16.66 0.97 12.53
CA VAL A 92 -17.09 -0.43 12.33
C VAL A 92 -17.60 -0.60 10.90
N ASP A 93 -17.07 -1.61 10.19
CA ASP A 93 -17.48 -1.90 8.82
C ASP A 93 -18.76 -2.75 8.72
N ALA A 94 -19.23 -3.00 7.51
CA ALA A 94 -20.43 -3.81 7.24
C ALA A 94 -20.31 -5.30 7.68
N GLN A 95 -19.14 -5.74 8.13
CA GLN A 95 -18.89 -7.09 8.64
C GLN A 95 -18.68 -7.09 10.16
N ASP A 96 -19.11 -6.03 10.85
CA ASP A 96 -18.98 -5.83 12.30
C ASP A 96 -17.52 -5.85 12.80
N HIS A 97 -16.57 -5.57 11.92
CA HIS A 97 -15.17 -5.46 12.31
C HIS A 97 -14.77 -4.01 12.56
N PHE A 98 -14.08 -3.79 13.67
CA PHE A 98 -13.38 -2.53 13.89
C PHE A 98 -12.28 -2.33 12.85
N ARG A 99 -12.27 -1.15 12.23
CA ARG A 99 -11.27 -0.70 11.26
C ARG A 99 -10.62 0.56 11.75
N ASN A 100 -9.30 0.62 11.61
CA ASN A 100 -8.49 1.83 11.77
C ASN A 100 -7.62 1.94 10.51
N ILE A 101 -7.88 2.95 9.68
CA ILE A 101 -7.23 3.10 8.38
C ILE A 101 -6.63 4.49 8.24
N LEU A 102 -5.43 4.56 7.66
CA LEU A 102 -4.78 5.80 7.26
C LEU A 102 -5.48 6.37 6.01
N ILE A 103 -5.88 7.64 6.06
CA ILE A 103 -6.57 8.31 4.94
C ILE A 103 -5.80 9.51 4.38
N ALA A 104 -4.86 10.08 5.15
CA ALA A 104 -3.93 11.12 4.70
C ALA A 104 -2.63 11.07 5.51
N LEU A 105 -1.50 11.37 4.85
CA LEU A 105 -0.16 11.58 5.40
C LEU A 105 0.57 12.61 4.53
#